data_AF-A0A931XJ24-F1
#
_entry.id   AF-A0A931XJ24-F1
#
_cell.length_a   1.000
_cell.length_b   1.000
_cell.length_c   1.000
_cell.angle_alpha   90.00
_cell.angle_beta   90.00
_cell.angle_gamma   90.00
#
_symmetry.space_group_name_H-M   'P 1'
#
loop_
_entity.id
_entity.type
_entity.pdbx_description
1 polymer ?
#
loop_
_entity_poly.entity_id
_entity_poly.type
_entity_poly.pdbx_seq_one_letter_code
_entity_poly.pdbx_strand_id
1 'polypeptide(L)' 'MLGGEPTIGGTRVPVRAVVVAFRLHEDRARVARAFPMASPAAIDEALAFYESHREEIDRLIAENEADDA' A
#
# COMPACT_ATOMS: atom_id res chain seq x y z
N MET A 1 5.40 -8.78 19.03
CA MET A 1 4.09 -8.79 18.34
C MET A 1 4.25 -7.92 17.12
N LEU A 2 4.29 -8.51 15.93
CA LEU A 2 4.28 -7.75 14.67
C LEU A 2 2.92 -7.06 14.59
N GLY A 3 2.91 -5.74 14.71
CA GLY A 3 1.75 -4.91 15.04
C GLY A 3 0.71 -4.76 13.95
N GLY A 4 0.43 -5.81 13.17
CA GLY A 4 -0.61 -5.85 12.15
C GLY A 4 -0.50 -4.72 11.13
N GLU A 5 0.13 -4.98 9.99
CA GLU A 5 0.23 -3.98 8.93
C GLU A 5 -1.17 -3.49 8.48
N PRO A 6 -1.37 -2.17 8.26
CA PRO A 6 -2.62 -1.65 7.72
C PRO A 6 -2.93 -2.28 6.36
N THR A 7 -4.14 -2.83 6.21
CA THR A 7 -4.63 -3.40 4.96
C THR A 7 -5.81 -2.61 4.39
N ILE A 8 -5.98 -2.70 3.07
CA ILE A 8 -7.15 -2.17 2.40
C ILE A 8 -8.40 -2.88 2.92
N GLY A 9 -9.40 -2.11 3.37
CA GLY A 9 -10.65 -2.62 3.93
C GLY A 9 -11.32 -3.67 3.04
N GLY A 10 -11.68 -4.81 3.62
CA GLY A 10 -12.29 -5.93 2.89
C GLY A 10 -11.29 -6.80 2.10
N THR A 11 -9.99 -6.52 2.19
CA THR A 11 -8.95 -7.31 1.54
C THR A 11 -7.80 -7.63 2.51
N ARG A 12 -6.88 -8.48 2.07
CA ARG A 12 -5.58 -8.70 2.73
C ARG A 12 -4.44 -7.96 2.02
N VAL A 13 -4.74 -6.99 1.17
CA VAL A 13 -3.74 -6.20 0.48
C VAL A 13 -3.18 -5.16 1.45
N PRO A 14 -1.88 -5.16 1.75
CA PRO A 14 -1.30 -4.16 2.64
C PRO A 14 -1.23 -2.79 1.95
N VAL A 15 -1.38 -1.71 2.74
CA VAL A 15 -1.27 -0.34 2.23
C VAL A 15 0.10 -0.10 1.61
N ARG A 16 1.18 -0.67 2.17
CA ARG A 16 2.52 -0.54 1.58
C ARG A 16 2.60 -1.05 0.14
N ALA A 17 1.90 -2.15 -0.19
CA ALA A 17 1.93 -2.71 -1.54
C ALA A 17 1.27 -1.78 -2.56
N VAL A 18 0.21 -1.08 -2.15
CA VAL A 18 -0.43 -0.04 -2.98
C VAL A 18 0.51 1.14 -3.19
N VAL A 19 1.23 1.57 -2.15
CA VAL A 19 2.21 2.66 -2.24
C VAL A 19 3.39 2.29 -3.13
N VAL A 20 3.94 1.08 -3.01
CA VAL A 20 5.02 0.58 -3.88
C VAL A 20 4.55 0.54 -5.35
N ALA A 21 3.37 -0.01 -5.63
CA ALA A 21 2.82 -0.02 -6.98
C ALA A 21 2.59 1.40 -7.53
N PHE A 22 2.15 2.33 -6.68
CA PHE A 22 1.99 3.73 -7.07
C PHE A 22 3.33 4.40 -7.39
N ARG A 23 4.39 4.11 -6.63
CA ARG A 23 5.75 4.60 -6.93
C ARG A 23 6.30 4.06 -8.27
N LEU A 24 5.94 2.82 -8.63
CA LEU A 24 6.39 2.21 -9.88
C LEU A 24 5.64 2.73 -11.12
N HIS A 25 4.36 3.08 -10.97
CA HIS A 25 3.49 3.41 -12.10
C HIS A 25 3.11 4.88 -12.19
N GLU A 26 3.21 5.63 -11.09
CA GLU A 26 2.80 7.03 -10.93
C GLU A 26 1.35 7.33 -11.39
N ASP A 27 0.52 6.29 -11.51
CA ASP A 27 -0.82 6.35 -12.09
C ASP A 27 -1.79 5.48 -11.27
N ARG A 28 -2.76 6.13 -10.62
CA ARG A 28 -3.78 5.49 -9.78
C ARG A 28 -4.62 4.48 -10.54
N ALA A 29 -4.94 4.75 -11.81
CA ALA A 29 -5.72 3.84 -12.64
C ALA A 29 -4.92 2.59 -13.03
N ARG A 30 -3.59 2.68 -13.13
CA ARG A 30 -2.73 1.50 -13.32
C ARG A 30 -2.60 0.70 -12.03
N VAL A 31 -2.43 1.37 -10.89
CA VAL A 31 -2.42 0.71 -9.57
C VAL A 31 -3.72 -0.05 -9.32
N ALA A 32 -4.87 0.55 -9.61
CA ALA A 32 -6.17 -0.13 -9.47
C ALA A 32 -6.29 -1.39 -10.35
N ARG A 33 -5.66 -1.41 -11.53
CA ARG A 33 -5.61 -2.63 -12.36
C ARG A 33 -4.71 -3.71 -11.78
N ALA A 34 -3.65 -3.34 -11.07
CA ALA A 34 -2.79 -4.28 -10.37
C ALA A 34 -3.49 -4.93 -9.17
N PHE A 35 -4.46 -4.23 -8.57
CA PHE A 35 -5.24 -4.71 -7.43
C PHE A 35 -6.74 -4.79 -7.76
N PRO A 36 -7.20 -5.75 -8.61
CA PRO A 36 -8.60 -5.85 -9.02
C PRO A 36 -9.56 -6.17 -7.87
N MET A 37 -9.03 -6.65 -6.74
CA MET A 37 -9.80 -6.91 -5.52
C MET A 37 -10.06 -5.64 -4.68
N ALA A 38 -9.31 -4.56 -4.95
CA ALA A 38 -9.50 -3.27 -4.29
C ALA A 38 -10.31 -2.33 -5.19
N SER A 39 -11.28 -1.62 -4.60
CA SER A 39 -12.01 -0.60 -5.36
C SER A 39 -11.11 0.62 -5.62
N PRO A 40 -11.34 1.40 -6.69
CA PRO A 40 -10.59 2.63 -6.93
C PRO A 40 -10.63 3.59 -5.74
N ALA A 41 -11.78 3.71 -5.07
CA ALA A 41 -11.92 4.52 -3.86
C ALA A 41 -11.02 4.03 -2.72
N ALA A 42 -10.86 2.72 -2.58
CA ALA A 42 -9.99 2.13 -1.57
C ALA A 42 -8.50 2.37 -1.87
N ILE A 43 -8.11 2.42 -3.15
CA ILE A 43 -6.76 2.84 -3.57
C ILE A 43 -6.53 4.31 -3.21
N ASP A 44 -7.51 5.18 -3.45
CA ASP A 44 -7.40 6.60 -3.11
C ASP A 44 -7.29 6.81 -1.60
N GLU A 45 -8.10 6.09 -0.82
CA GLU A 45 -8.05 6.09 0.64
C GLU A 45 -6.70 5.59 1.17
N ALA A 46 -6.14 4.54 0.58
CA ALA A 46 -4.83 4.01 0.95
C ALA A 46 -3.70 5.02 0.72
N LEU A 47 -3.74 5.72 -0.42
CA LEU A 47 -2.75 6.76 -0.73
C LEU A 47 -2.93 7.98 0.18
N ALA A 48 -4.16 8.35 0.53
CA ALA A 48 -4.40 9.40 1.52
C ALA A 48 -3.94 8.99 2.94
N PHE A 49 -4.15 7.73 3.31
CA PHE A 49 -3.62 7.17 4.55
C PHE A 49 -2.09 7.22 4.57
N TYR A 50 -1.45 6.87 3.44
CA TYR A 50 0.00 7.00 3.29
C TYR A 50 0.48 8.42 3.55
N GLU A 51 -0.14 9.45 2.96
CA GLU A 51 0.27 10.85 3.17
C GLU A 51 0.24 11.29 4.64
N SER A 52 -0.65 10.73 5.45
CA SER A 52 -0.73 11.02 6.89
C SER A 52 0.18 10.13 7.76
N HIS A 53 0.63 8.98 7.24
CA HIS A 53 1.42 7.97 7.94
C HIS A 53 2.70 7.59 7.19
N ARG A 54 3.30 8.55 6.46
CA ARG A 54 4.40 8.28 5.52
C ARG A 54 5.56 7.55 6.17
N GLU A 55 6.00 8.03 7.34
CA GLU A 55 7.12 7.42 8.06
C GLU A 55 6.86 5.97 8.46
N GLU A 56 5.63 5.65 8.86
CA GLU A 56 5.27 4.29 9.25
C GLU A 56 5.28 3.35 8.04
N ILE A 57 4.60 3.75 6.97
CA ILE A 57 4.53 2.94 5.75
C ILE A 57 5.90 2.83 5.08
N ASP A 58 6.72 3.88 5.08
CA ASP A 58 8.07 3.85 4.53
C ASP A 58 8.97 2.88 5.30
N ARG A 59 8.84 2.82 6.64
CA ARG A 59 9.52 1.78 7.45
C ARG A 59 9.06 0.38 7.06
N LEU A 60 7.74 0.16 6.92
CA LEU A 60 7.19 -1.14 6.53
C LEU A 60 7.62 -1.58 5.12
N ILE A 61 7.78 -0.63 4.18
CA ILE A 61 8.35 -0.92 2.85
C ILE A 61 9.80 -1.37 3.00
N ALA A 62 10.62 -0.63 3.75
CA ALA A 62 12.03 -0.94 3.93
C ALA A 62 12.25 -2.28 4.67
N GLU A 63 11.45 -2.57 5.70
CA GLU A 63 11.47 -3.85 6.41
C GLU A 63 11.13 -5.01 5.47
N ASN A 64 10.10 -4.86 4.63
CA ASN A 64 9.74 -5.90 3.68
C ASN A 64 10.82 -6.11 2.59
N GLU A 65 11.45 -5.05 2.09
CA GLU A 65 12.56 -5.17 1.13
C GLU A 65 13.79 -5.85 1.74
N ALA A 66 14.04 -5.65 3.04
CA ALA A 66 15.15 -6.30 3.76
C ALA A 66 14.88 -7.79 4.04
N ASP A 67 13.61 -8.17 4.27
CA ASP A 67 13.21 -9.57 4.48
C ASP A 67 13.24 -10.41 3.19
N ASP A 68 12.99 -9.78 2.03
CA ASP A 68 13.00 -10.44 0.71
C ASP A 68 14.42 -10.57 0.10
N ALA A 69 15.46 -10.03 0.75
CA ALA A 69 16.87 -10.01 0.30
C ALA A 69 17.73 -11.15 0.86
#